data_AF-A0A0B1T543-F1
#
_entry.id   AF-A0A0B1T543-F1
#
_cell.length_a   1.000
_cell.length_b   1.000
_cell.length_c   1.000
_cell.angle_alpha   90.00
_cell.angle_beta   90.00
_cell.angle_gamma   90.00
#
_symmetry.space_group_name_H-M   'P 1'
#
loop_
_entity.id
_entity.type
_entity.pdbx_description
1 polymer ?
#
loop_
_entity_poly.entity_id
_entity_poly.type
_entity_poly.pdbx_seq_one_letter_code
_entity_poly.pdbx_strand_id
1 'polypeptide(L)'
;MRSTVLFFLVLCVSVVCAEKKKKPLCEMCENVIEYLDKVLQKGEDMEKSLHVYCRTDCPEFLKMYCEKIDQSLKYIIEKLKDHGTPEQICTDIHFCVA
;
A
#
# COMPACT_ATOMS: atom_id res chain seq x y z
N MET A 1 6.01 -42.64 -4.77
CA MET A 1 5.74 -41.73 -3.63
C MET A 1 6.74 -40.57 -3.51
N ARG A 2 8.05 -40.74 -3.78
CA ARG A 2 9.04 -39.64 -3.69
C ARG A 2 9.06 -38.68 -4.91
N SER A 3 8.81 -39.17 -6.12
CA SER A 3 8.78 -38.34 -7.34
C SER A 3 7.57 -37.41 -7.45
N THR A 4 6.44 -37.77 -6.84
CA THR A 4 5.22 -36.95 -6.85
C THR A 4 5.38 -35.71 -5.97
N VAL A 5 6.06 -35.84 -4.83
CA VAL A 5 6.32 -34.73 -3.90
C VAL A 5 7.23 -33.66 -4.54
N LEU A 6 8.21 -34.07 -5.34
CA LEU A 6 9.08 -33.15 -6.08
C LEU A 6 8.33 -32.37 -7.17
N PHE A 7 7.37 -33.00 -7.85
CA PHE A 7 6.52 -32.32 -8.84
C PHE A 7 5.54 -31.33 -8.22
N PHE A 8 4.96 -31.66 -7.06
CA PHE A 8 4.08 -30.75 -6.30
C PHE A 8 4.85 -29.56 -5.71
N LEU A 9 6.08 -29.76 -5.22
CA LEU A 9 6.91 -28.66 -4.72
C LEU A 9 7.32 -27.67 -5.82
N VAL A 10 7.59 -28.14 -7.03
CA VAL A 10 7.96 -27.29 -8.16
C VAL A 10 6.77 -26.47 -8.69
N LEU A 11 5.56 -27.03 -8.68
CA LEU A 11 4.32 -26.32 -9.05
C LEU A 11 3.96 -25.20 -8.06
N CYS A 12 4.29 -25.33 -6.78
CA CYS A 12 4.07 -24.26 -5.81
C CYS A 12 5.01 -23.05 -6.03
N VAL A 13 6.21 -23.25 -6.57
CA VAL A 13 7.21 -22.17 -6.70
C VAL A 13 6.87 -21.19 -7.84
N SER A 14 6.26 -21.66 -8.92
CA SER A 14 5.95 -20.83 -10.09
C SER A 14 4.72 -19.92 -9.89
N VAL A 15 3.71 -20.36 -9.13
CA VAL A 15 2.49 -19.56 -8.85
C VAL A 15 2.80 -18.38 -7.91
N VAL A 16 3.80 -18.52 -7.04
CA VAL A 16 4.13 -17.55 -5.98
C VAL A 16 4.83 -16.29 -6.52
N CYS A 17 5.29 -16.25 -7.77
CA CYS A 17 6.06 -15.11 -8.28
C CYS A 17 5.22 -14.01 -8.95
N ALA A 18 3.95 -14.24 -9.29
CA ALA A 18 3.08 -13.23 -9.91
C ALA A 18 2.36 -12.31 -8.89
N GLU A 19 2.25 -12.73 -7.62
CA GLU A 19 1.61 -12.00 -6.52
C GLU A 19 2.57 -11.11 -5.72
N LYS A 20 3.88 -11.14 -6.00
CA LYS A 20 4.87 -10.44 -5.16
C LYS A 20 5.00 -8.94 -5.42
N LYS A 21 4.49 -8.41 -6.53
CA LYS A 21 4.58 -6.97 -6.82
C LYS A 21 3.41 -6.15 -6.30
N LYS A 22 2.23 -6.76 -6.19
CA LYS A 22 1.04 -6.07 -5.65
C LYS A 22 1.11 -5.92 -4.14
N LYS A 23 1.67 -6.91 -3.45
CA LYS A 23 1.84 -6.90 -2.00
C LYS A 23 2.66 -5.70 -1.46
N PRO A 24 3.87 -5.37 -1.97
CA PRO A 24 4.64 -4.23 -1.48
C PRO A 24 4.01 -2.88 -1.80
N LEU A 25 3.25 -2.77 -2.89
CA LEU A 25 2.52 -1.53 -3.22
C LEU A 25 1.30 -1.34 -2.31
N CYS A 26 0.59 -2.42 -2.03
CA CYS A 26 -0.52 -2.43 -1.09
C CYS A 26 -0.03 -2.07 0.33
N GLU A 27 1.01 -2.76 0.82
CA GLU A 27 1.62 -2.49 2.13
C GLU A 27 2.16 -1.06 2.23
N MET A 28 2.80 -0.55 1.17
CA MET A 28 3.22 0.85 1.12
C MET A 28 2.02 1.80 1.27
N CYS A 29 0.94 1.55 0.53
CA CYS A 29 -0.26 2.35 0.63
C CYS A 29 -0.84 2.31 2.04
N GLU A 30 -1.01 1.12 2.62
CA GLU A 30 -1.61 0.96 3.95
C GLU A 30 -0.79 1.72 5.01
N ASN A 31 0.53 1.60 4.96
CA ASN A 31 1.43 2.34 5.85
C ASN A 31 1.28 3.87 5.69
N VAL A 32 1.10 4.35 4.46
CA VAL A 32 0.82 5.77 4.18
C VAL A 32 -0.53 6.17 4.75
N ILE A 33 -1.58 5.38 4.57
CA ILE A 33 -2.92 5.68 5.09
C ILE A 33 -2.90 5.72 6.63
N GLU A 34 -2.23 4.77 7.29
CA GLU A 34 -2.07 4.77 8.75
C GLU A 34 -1.30 5.99 9.26
N TYR A 35 -0.29 6.44 8.51
CA TYR A 35 0.42 7.67 8.81
C TYR A 35 -0.49 8.89 8.66
N LEU A 36 -1.24 8.97 7.55
CA LEU A 36 -2.16 10.07 7.27
C LEU A 36 -3.30 10.16 8.28
N ASP A 37 -3.81 9.03 8.79
CA ASP A 37 -4.80 9.03 9.89
C ASP A 37 -4.25 9.72 11.14
N LYS A 38 -2.99 9.44 11.51
CA LYS A 38 -2.32 10.11 12.66
C LYS A 38 -2.13 11.60 12.42
N VAL A 39 -1.77 12.01 11.20
CA VAL A 39 -1.62 13.42 10.82
C VAL A 39 -2.97 14.14 10.90
N LEU A 40 -4.04 13.51 10.41
CA LEU A 40 -5.40 14.04 10.46
C LEU A 40 -5.87 14.23 11.90
N GLN A 41 -5.64 13.24 12.77
CA GLN A 41 -6.01 13.32 14.19
C GLN A 41 -5.29 14.44 14.94
N LYS A 42 -4.05 14.77 14.53
CA LYS A 42 -3.28 15.88 15.09
C LYS A 42 -3.67 17.25 14.53
N GLY A 43 -4.46 17.29 13.45
CA GLY A 43 -4.80 18.54 12.74
C GLY A 43 -3.59 19.15 12.01
N GLU A 44 -2.63 18.31 11.62
CA GLU A 44 -1.45 18.72 10.88
C GLU A 44 -1.73 18.86 9.38
N ASP A 45 -0.82 19.54 8.66
CA ASP A 45 -0.91 19.70 7.20
C ASP A 45 -0.68 18.34 6.51
N MET A 46 -1.75 17.81 5.91
CA MET A 46 -1.77 16.49 5.26
C MET A 46 -0.87 16.44 4.02
N GLU A 47 -0.90 17.47 3.18
CA GLU A 47 -0.17 17.52 1.91
C GLU A 47 1.33 17.58 2.20
N LYS A 48 1.73 18.47 3.12
CA LYS A 48 3.12 18.59 3.55
C LYS A 48 3.63 17.31 4.21
N SER A 49 2.81 16.71 5.08
CA SER A 49 3.17 15.49 5.80
C SER A 49 3.34 14.31 4.83
N LEU A 50 2.43 14.13 3.88
CA LEU A 50 2.54 13.11 2.85
C LEU A 50 3.81 13.30 2.01
N HIS A 51 4.08 14.53 1.58
CA HIS A 51 5.26 14.85 0.78
C HIS A 51 6.57 14.52 1.52
N VAL A 52 6.64 14.84 2.82
CA VAL A 52 7.80 14.49 3.65
C VAL A 52 7.92 12.97 3.76
N TYR A 53 6.85 12.28 4.14
CA TYR A 53 6.83 10.82 4.30
C TYR A 53 7.32 10.10 3.03
N CYS A 54 6.79 10.49 1.86
CA CYS A 54 7.20 9.90 0.59
C CYS A 54 8.69 10.12 0.26
N ARG A 55 9.33 11.16 0.79
CA ARG A 55 10.75 11.43 0.57
C ARG A 55 11.66 10.75 1.57
N THR A 56 11.23 10.64 2.83
CA THR A 56 12.07 10.21 3.96
C THR A 56 11.87 8.75 4.36
N ASP A 57 10.62 8.29 4.37
CA ASP A 57 10.24 7.00 4.94
C ASP A 57 9.90 5.95 3.87
N CYS A 58 9.64 6.40 2.63
CA CYS A 58 9.39 5.51 1.51
C CYS A 58 10.70 5.07 0.82
N PRO A 59 10.90 3.75 0.56
CA PRO A 59 12.03 3.26 -0.22
C PRO A 59 12.13 3.90 -1.60
N GLU A 60 13.36 4.12 -2.10
CA GLU A 60 13.61 4.85 -3.36
C GLU A 60 12.80 4.31 -4.56
N PHE A 61 12.68 2.99 -4.70
CA PHE A 61 11.94 2.35 -5.79
C PHE A 61 10.41 2.52 -5.71
N LEU A 62 9.91 2.95 -4.55
CA LEU A 62 8.49 3.16 -4.25
C LEU A 62 8.07 4.63 -4.25
N LYS A 63 9.02 5.57 -4.23
CA LYS A 63 8.74 7.02 -4.17
C LYS A 63 7.76 7.48 -5.24
N MET A 64 7.96 7.06 -6.49
CA MET A 64 7.05 7.38 -7.60
C MET A 64 5.60 6.92 -7.33
N TYR A 65 5.43 5.78 -6.65
CA TYR A 65 4.11 5.26 -6.31
C TYR A 65 3.53 5.98 -5.09
N CYS A 66 4.35 6.34 -4.11
CA CYS A 66 3.93 7.16 -2.97
C CYS A 66 3.45 8.54 -3.43
N GLU A 67 4.16 9.19 -4.35
CA GLU A 67 3.75 10.48 -4.93
C GLU A 67 2.42 10.38 -5.72
N LYS A 68 2.06 9.20 -6.24
CA LYS A 68 0.73 9.01 -6.86
C LYS A 68 -0.41 9.01 -5.83
N ILE A 69 -0.14 8.70 -4.57
CA ILE A 69 -1.13 8.78 -3.49
C ILE A 69 -1.56 10.23 -3.26
N ASP A 70 -0.66 11.19 -3.48
CA ASP A 70 -0.94 12.63 -3.38
C ASP A 70 -2.09 13.07 -4.30
N GLN A 71 -2.16 12.48 -5.50
CA GLN A 71 -3.27 12.72 -6.44
C GLN A 71 -4.63 12.27 -5.90
N SER A 72 -4.62 11.34 -4.94
CA SER A 72 -5.81 10.80 -4.27
C SER A 72 -6.00 11.37 -2.86
N LEU A 73 -5.16 12.32 -2.42
CA LEU A 73 -5.14 12.79 -1.03
C LEU A 73 -6.49 13.34 -0.55
N LYS A 74 -7.19 14.09 -1.40
CA LYS A 74 -8.53 14.61 -1.06
C LYS A 74 -9.54 13.48 -0.78
N TYR A 75 -9.55 12.45 -1.62
CA TYR A 75 -10.39 11.27 -1.44
C TYR A 75 -10.03 10.53 -0.14
N ILE A 76 -8.73 10.36 0.11
CA ILE A 76 -8.22 9.69 1.30
C ILE A 76 -8.65 10.42 2.57
N ILE A 77 -8.56 11.76 2.60
CA ILE A 77 -9.01 12.56 3.74
C ILE A 77 -10.50 12.36 4.01
N GLU A 78 -11.33 12.33 2.96
CA GLU A 78 -12.78 12.08 3.11
C GLU A 78 -13.03 10.67 3.67
N LYS A 79 -12.34 9.65 3.15
CA LYS A 79 -12.48 8.27 3.65
C LYS A 79 -11.99 8.08 5.08
N LEU A 80 -10.91 8.75 5.47
CA LEU A 80 -10.42 8.71 6.85
C LEU A 80 -11.43 9.33 7.82
N LYS A 81 -12.10 10.43 7.42
CA LYS A 81 -13.19 11.04 8.21
C LYS A 81 -14.39 10.10 8.35
N ASP A 82 -14.64 9.27 7.34
CA ASP A 82 -15.68 8.23 7.36
C ASP A 82 -15.24 6.93 8.06
N HIS A 83 -14.10 6.93 8.76
CA HIS A 83 -13.52 5.76 9.42
C HIS A 83 -13.20 4.59 8.49
N GLY A 84 -12.85 4.87 7.23
CA GLY A 84 -12.38 3.86 6.28
C GLY A 84 -11.08 3.19 6.73
N THR A 85 -10.96 1.88 6.52
CA THR A 85 -9.75 1.13 6.87
C THR A 85 -8.65 1.35 5.82
N PRO A 86 -7.35 1.22 6.18
CA PRO A 86 -6.25 1.31 5.24
C PRO A 86 -6.40 0.39 4.03
N GLU A 87 -6.75 -0.88 4.25
CA GLU A 87 -6.96 -1.88 3.19
C GLU A 87 -8.08 -1.47 2.22
N GLN A 88 -9.21 -0.98 2.73
CA GLN A 88 -10.33 -0.53 1.91
C GLN A 88 -9.93 0.68 1.05
N ILE A 89 -9.32 1.70 1.66
CA ILE A 89 -8.91 2.91 0.97
C ILE A 89 -7.88 2.57 -0.12
N CYS A 90 -6.90 1.72 0.20
CA CYS A 90 -5.86 1.30 -0.74
C CYS A 90 -6.39 0.42 -1.88
N THR A 91 -7.47 -0.33 -1.65
CA THR A 91 -8.19 -1.06 -2.70
C THR A 91 -8.91 -0.11 -3.63
N ASP A 92 -9.59 0.91 -3.09
CA ASP A 92 -10.33 1.91 -3.86
C ASP A 92 -9.43 2.73 -4.78
N ILE A 93 -8.21 3.03 -4.33
CA ILE A 93 -7.20 3.74 -5.14
C ILE A 93 -6.29 2.82 -5.95
N HIS A 94 -6.62 1.52 -6.02
CA HIS A 94 -5.97 0.49 -6.84
C HIS A 94 -4.51 0.16 -6.48
N PHE A 95 -4.11 0.37 -5.24
CA PHE A 95 -2.82 -0.08 -4.71
C PHE A 95 -2.91 -1.50 -4.12
N CYS A 96 -4.08 -1.88 -3.63
CA CYS A 96 -4.43 -3.24 -3.22
C CYS A 96 -5.38 -3.91 -4.22
N VAL A 97 -5.45 -5.25 -4.20
CA VAL A 97 -6.45 -6.02 -4.94
C VAL A 97 -7.53 -6.44 -3.96
N ALA A 98 -8.79 -6.23 -4.33
CA ALA A 98 -9.97 -6.67 -3.60
C ALA A 98 -10.09 -8.20 -3.50
#